data_AF-A0ABD1V2X5-F1
#
_entry.id   AF-A0ABD1V2X5-F1
#
_cell.length_a   1.000
_cell.length_b   1.000
_cell.length_c   1.000
_cell.angle_alpha   90.00
_cell.angle_beta   90.00
_cell.angle_gamma   90.00
#
_symmetry.space_group_name_H-M   'P 1'
#
loop_
_entity.id
_entity.type
_entity.pdbx_description
1 polymer ?
#
loop_
_entity_poly.entity_id
_entity_poly.type
_entity_poly.pdbx_seq_one_letter_code
_entity_poly.pdbx_strand_id
1 'polypeptide(L)'
;MKIFKEDGQWVAKSKGFDDESGPSTLPFEGGEEMDEDEDEPPPRPRSQRPSSSTSDFTEDHFNLLNGRIDSLTSSVDGLHHTANELRLTMGTLQQSVDGMTSLLRALHSRLDAMVPSPPET
;
A
#
# COMPACT_ATOMS: atom_id res chain seq x y z
N MET A 1 6.07 -11.85 -14.17
CA MET A 1 6.74 -12.92 -14.94
C MET A 1 6.55 -14.21 -14.16
N LYS A 2 6.01 -15.28 -14.77
CA LYS A 2 5.83 -16.58 -14.11
C LYS A 2 6.66 -17.63 -14.86
N ILE A 3 7.44 -18.39 -14.13
CA ILE A 3 8.30 -19.46 -14.66
C ILE A 3 7.68 -20.80 -14.29
N PHE A 4 7.56 -21.70 -15.25
CA PHE A 4 7.03 -23.04 -15.06
C PHE A 4 7.81 -24.03 -15.95
N LYS A 5 7.61 -25.32 -15.70
CA LYS A 5 8.33 -26.39 -16.38
C LYS A 5 7.39 -27.04 -17.39
N GLU A 6 7.73 -26.95 -18.67
CA GLU A 6 6.96 -27.49 -19.80
C GLU A 6 7.90 -28.43 -20.57
N ASP A 7 7.49 -29.69 -20.78
CA ASP A 7 8.28 -30.75 -21.45
C ASP A 7 9.73 -30.91 -20.95
N GLY A 8 9.94 -30.71 -19.64
CA GLY A 8 11.25 -30.84 -18.99
C GLY A 8 12.11 -29.58 -19.06
N GLN A 9 11.72 -28.56 -19.82
CA GLN A 9 12.43 -27.30 -19.97
C GLN A 9 11.75 -26.17 -19.17
N TRP A 10 12.55 -25.28 -18.59
CA TRP A 10 12.04 -24.14 -17.83
C TRP A 10 11.66 -23.01 -18.79
N VAL A 11 10.38 -22.65 -18.82
CA VAL A 11 9.84 -21.61 -19.69
C VAL A 11 9.31 -20.47 -18.84
N ALA A 12 9.66 -19.24 -19.20
CA ALA A 12 9.16 -18.05 -18.56
C ALA A 12 8.16 -17.35 -19.49
N LYS A 13 6.90 -17.24 -19.06
CA LYS A 13 5.91 -16.41 -19.77
C LYS A 13 5.77 -15.08 -19.03
N SER A 14 6.14 -13.99 -19.70
CA SER A 14 5.83 -12.62 -19.31
C SER A 14 4.45 -12.26 -19.87
N LYS A 15 3.52 -11.90 -18.99
CA LYS A 15 2.20 -11.40 -19.41
C LYS A 15 2.38 -9.98 -19.92
N GLY A 16 2.41 -9.80 -21.24
CA GLY A 16 2.55 -8.50 -21.90
C GLY A 16 3.62 -8.40 -23.00
N PHE A 17 4.09 -9.51 -23.57
CA PHE A 17 4.92 -9.49 -24.78
C PHE A 17 4.16 -10.16 -25.91
N ASP A 18 3.97 -9.43 -27.01
CA ASP A 18 3.16 -9.81 -28.17
C ASP A 18 3.53 -11.18 -28.76
N ASP A 19 2.51 -11.94 -29.17
CA ASP A 19 2.58 -13.29 -29.74
C ASP A 19 3.32 -13.38 -31.10
N GLU A 20 3.85 -12.27 -31.64
CA GLU A 20 4.62 -12.24 -32.89
C GLU A 20 6.13 -12.51 -32.71
N SER A 21 6.64 -12.50 -31.47
CA SER A 21 7.98 -13.03 -31.20
C SER A 21 7.86 -14.48 -30.76
N GLY A 22 8.03 -15.40 -31.72
CA GLY A 22 8.00 -16.84 -31.50
C GLY A 22 8.88 -17.27 -30.30
N PRO A 23 8.63 -18.46 -29.73
CA PRO A 23 9.37 -18.91 -28.56
C PRO A 23 10.85 -18.88 -28.90
N SER A 24 11.64 -18.10 -28.16
CA SER A 24 13.10 -18.19 -28.21
C SER A 24 13.52 -19.54 -27.61
N THR A 25 13.32 -20.61 -28.37
CA THR A 25 14.00 -21.88 -28.20
C THR A 25 15.44 -21.63 -28.61
N LEU A 26 16.29 -21.33 -27.64
CA LEU A 26 17.73 -21.43 -27.83
C LEU A 26 18.04 -22.91 -28.11
N PRO A 27 18.55 -23.28 -29.30
CA PRO A 27 19.00 -24.64 -29.53
C PRO A 27 20.28 -24.83 -28.71
N PHE A 28 20.28 -25.81 -27.80
CA PHE A 28 21.54 -26.36 -27.31
C PHE A 28 22.05 -27.27 -28.42
N GLU A 29 22.92 -26.73 -29.25
CA GLU A 29 23.53 -27.44 -30.38
C GLU A 29 24.47 -28.52 -29.83
N GLY A 30 24.27 -29.75 -30.33
CA GLY A 30 24.98 -30.94 -29.91
C GLY A 30 26.47 -30.87 -30.21
N GLY A 31 27.23 -31.67 -29.46
CA GLY A 31 28.67 -31.80 -29.64
C GLY A 31 29.03 -32.40 -31.00
N GLU A 32 30.11 -31.87 -31.56
CA GLU A 32 30.91 -32.52 -32.58
C GLU A 32 32.33 -32.66 -32.00
N GLU A 33 32.79 -33.91 -31.92
CA GLU A 33 34.17 -34.28 -31.66
C GLU A 33 34.99 -33.84 -32.88
N MET A 34 35.94 -32.91 -32.67
CA MET A 34 37.02 -32.64 -33.62
C MET A 34 38.33 -32.76 -32.84
N ASP A 35 39.02 -33.86 -33.10
CA ASP A 35 40.45 -34.01 -32.85
C ASP A 35 41.22 -33.01 -33.73
N GLU A 36 42.27 -32.41 -33.15
CA GLU A 36 43.54 -31.98 -33.75
C GLU A 36 44.05 -30.63 -33.19
N ASP A 37 45.23 -30.75 -32.56
CA ASP A 37 46.26 -29.75 -32.26
C ASP A 37 46.06 -28.75 -31.11
N GLU A 38 46.83 -29.02 -30.05
CA GLU A 38 47.06 -28.16 -28.89
C GLU A 38 47.78 -26.86 -29.28
N ASP A 39 47.04 -25.75 -29.24
CA ASP A 39 47.57 -24.45 -28.82
C ASP A 39 46.48 -23.81 -27.93
N GLU A 40 46.62 -24.00 -26.62
CA GLU A 40 45.70 -23.51 -25.59
C GLU A 40 45.66 -21.95 -25.66
N PRO A 41 44.55 -21.31 -26.06
CA PRO A 41 44.48 -19.85 -25.99
C PRO A 41 44.54 -19.42 -24.52
N PRO A 42 45.24 -18.33 -24.18
CA PRO A 42 45.38 -17.90 -22.80
C PRO A 42 44.00 -17.76 -22.16
N PRO A 43 43.84 -18.14 -20.87
CA PRO A 43 42.54 -18.13 -20.22
C PRO A 43 41.95 -16.74 -20.35
N ARG A 44 40.88 -16.61 -21.15
CA ARG A 44 40.12 -15.37 -21.22
C ARG A 44 39.74 -15.03 -19.79
N PRO A 45 39.99 -13.80 -19.30
CA PRO A 45 39.52 -13.43 -17.98
C PRO A 45 38.03 -13.75 -17.97
N ARG A 46 37.63 -14.69 -17.09
CA ARG A 46 36.22 -14.96 -16.84
C ARG A 46 35.61 -13.59 -16.60
N SER A 47 34.87 -13.07 -17.58
CA SER A 47 34.01 -11.93 -17.35
C SER A 47 33.20 -12.35 -16.16
N GLN A 48 33.48 -11.71 -15.03
CA GLN A 48 32.69 -11.85 -13.83
C GLN A 48 31.31 -11.47 -14.30
N ARG A 49 30.49 -12.48 -14.58
CA ARG A 49 29.05 -12.33 -14.76
C ARG A 49 28.66 -11.51 -13.55
N PRO A 50 28.19 -10.25 -13.72
CA PRO A 50 27.82 -9.45 -12.56
C PRO A 50 26.81 -10.30 -11.84
N SER A 51 27.19 -10.77 -10.64
CA SER A 51 26.29 -11.45 -9.73
C SER A 51 25.08 -10.55 -9.71
N SER A 52 23.93 -11.06 -10.16
CA SER A 52 22.69 -10.33 -10.12
C SER A 52 22.40 -10.09 -8.63
N SER A 53 22.92 -8.99 -8.08
CA SER A 53 22.53 -8.40 -6.80
C SER A 53 21.10 -7.93 -6.97
N THR A 54 20.20 -8.90 -7.02
CA THR A 54 18.75 -8.73 -6.91
C THR A 54 18.33 -8.96 -5.45
N SER A 55 19.26 -8.85 -4.51
CA SER A 55 19.05 -9.16 -3.10
C SER A 55 19.75 -8.14 -2.18
N ASP A 56 19.60 -6.84 -2.47
CA ASP A 56 19.82 -5.79 -1.44
C ASP A 56 18.55 -5.60 -0.57
N PHE A 57 17.55 -6.46 -0.71
CA PHE A 57 16.51 -6.59 0.31
C PHE A 57 17.05 -7.50 1.41
N THR A 58 17.74 -6.89 2.37
CA THR A 58 18.24 -7.59 3.55
C THR A 58 17.13 -7.74 4.59
N GLU A 59 17.31 -8.69 5.50
CA GLU A 59 16.46 -8.85 6.70
C GLU A 59 16.33 -7.52 7.48
N ASP A 60 17.35 -6.67 7.46
CA ASP A 60 17.32 -5.34 8.08
C ASP A 60 16.28 -4.40 7.43
N HIS A 61 16.14 -4.46 6.10
CA HIS A 61 15.13 -3.68 5.39
C HIS A 61 13.72 -4.14 5.73
N PHE A 62 13.52 -5.45 5.88
CA PHE A 62 12.25 -6.03 6.32
C PHE A 62 11.91 -5.58 7.75
N ASN A 63 12.85 -5.70 8.68
CA ASN A 63 12.65 -5.29 10.08
C ASN A 63 12.38 -3.79 10.21
N LEU A 64 13.08 -2.95 9.45
CA LEU A 64 12.81 -1.51 9.40
C LEU A 64 11.40 -1.21 8.88
N LEU A 65 10.98 -1.88 7.80
CA LEU A 65 9.64 -1.71 7.26
C LEU A 65 8.58 -2.13 8.27
N ASN A 66 8.79 -3.25 8.96
CA ASN A 66 7.86 -3.77 9.95
C ASN A 66 7.73 -2.82 11.15
N GLY A 67 8.85 -2.30 11.66
CA GLY A 67 8.82 -1.28 12.72
C GLY A 67 8.13 0.03 12.31
N ARG A 68 8.26 0.42 11.03
CA ARG A 68 7.50 1.57 10.49
C ARG A 68 6.01 1.28 10.41
N ILE A 69 5.62 0.06 10.02
CA ILE A 69 4.23 -0.37 9.99
C ILE A 69 3.66 -0.36 11.41
N ASP A 70 4.36 -0.92 12.39
CA ASP A 70 3.90 -0.94 13.80
C ASP A 70 3.72 0.47 14.36
N SER A 71 4.67 1.37 14.08
CA SER A 71 4.59 2.78 14.47
C SER A 71 3.39 3.49 13.80
N LEU A 72 3.15 3.21 12.51
CA LEU A 72 2.01 3.76 11.79
C LEU A 72 0.68 3.22 12.34
N THR A 73 0.59 1.93 12.61
CA THR A 73 -0.57 1.29 13.23
C THR A 73 -0.90 1.92 14.58
N SER A 74 0.11 2.07 15.45
CA SER A 74 -0.06 2.74 16.75
C SER A 74 -0.51 4.19 16.61
N SER A 75 0.04 4.91 15.63
CA SER A 75 -0.38 6.29 15.33
C SER A 75 -1.83 6.35 14.86
N VAL A 76 -2.27 5.41 14.01
CA VAL A 76 -3.65 5.32 13.54
C VAL A 76 -4.60 4.98 14.68
N ASP A 77 -4.24 4.06 15.57
CA ASP A 77 -5.03 3.73 16.75
C ASP A 77 -5.18 4.94 17.69
N GLY A 78 -4.09 5.70 17.90
CA GLY A 78 -4.12 6.96 18.65
C GLY A 78 -5.03 8.01 18.02
N LEU A 79 -4.96 8.18 16.69
CA LEU A 79 -5.86 9.07 15.96
C LEU A 79 -7.33 8.62 16.07
N HIS A 80 -7.58 7.31 16.00
CA HIS A 80 -8.93 6.77 16.16
C HIS A 80 -9.47 7.01 17.58
N HIS A 81 -8.64 6.90 18.61
CA HIS A 81 -9.04 7.21 19.98
C HIS A 81 -9.41 8.69 20.15
N THR A 82 -8.55 9.60 19.68
CA THR A 82 -8.81 11.05 19.75
C THR A 82 -10.06 11.47 18.96
N ALA A 83 -10.28 10.88 17.78
CA ALA A 83 -11.50 11.10 17.00
C ALA A 83 -12.77 10.67 17.75
N ASN A 84 -12.71 9.55 18.48
CA ASN A 84 -13.84 9.09 19.28
C ASN A 84 -14.13 10.01 20.47
N GLU A 85 -13.10 10.49 21.17
CA GLU A 85 -13.27 11.48 22.24
C GLU A 85 -13.86 12.80 21.71
N LEU A 86 -13.38 13.29 20.57
CA LEU A 86 -13.94 14.48 19.91
C LEU A 86 -15.41 14.28 19.53
N ARG A 87 -15.78 13.08 19.06
CA ARG A 87 -17.17 12.77 18.73
C ARG A 87 -18.07 12.80 19.98
N LEU A 88 -17.59 12.27 21.11
CA LEU A 88 -18.31 12.28 22.37
C LEU A 88 -18.49 13.71 22.90
N THR A 89 -17.42 14.51 22.92
CA THR A 89 -17.46 15.92 23.35
C THR A 89 -18.35 16.78 22.45
N MET A 90 -18.37 16.54 21.15
CA MET A 90 -19.31 17.19 20.24
C MET A 90 -20.76 16.80 20.57
N GLY A 91 -21.02 15.52 20.90
CA GLY A 91 -22.33 15.06 21.32
C GLY A 91 -22.83 15.73 22.60
N THR A 92 -21.97 15.88 23.60
CA THR A 92 -22.34 16.58 24.85
C THR A 92 -22.56 18.07 24.64
N LEU A 93 -21.75 18.70 23.78
CA LEU A 93 -21.94 20.11 23.42
C LEU A 93 -23.27 20.33 22.67
N GLN A 94 -23.63 19.43 21.74
CA GLN A 94 -24.90 19.48 21.04
C GLN A 94 -26.09 19.42 22.02
N GLN A 95 -26.07 18.49 22.96
CA GLN A 95 -27.11 18.38 23.99
C GLN A 95 -27.23 19.66 24.84
N SER A 96 -26.09 20.28 25.18
CA SER A 96 -26.07 21.55 25.91
C SER A 96 -26.72 22.67 25.10
N VAL A 97 -26.39 22.79 23.80
CA VAL A 97 -27.01 23.77 22.90
C VAL A 97 -28.51 23.55 22.79
N ASP A 98 -28.96 22.31 22.59
CA ASP A 98 -30.38 21.98 22.49
C ASP A 98 -31.14 22.35 23.78
N GLY A 99 -30.52 22.12 24.94
CA GLY A 99 -31.03 22.55 26.24
C GLY A 99 -31.16 24.07 26.35
N MET A 100 -30.12 24.81 25.98
CA MET A 100 -30.14 26.28 25.97
C MET A 100 -31.19 26.84 25.00
N THR A 101 -31.31 26.28 23.80
CA THR A 101 -32.33 26.67 22.82
C THR A 101 -33.75 26.45 23.37
N SER A 102 -33.96 25.35 24.09
CA SER A 102 -35.25 25.05 24.72
C SER A 102 -35.59 26.06 25.82
N LEU A 103 -34.62 26.41 26.66
CA LEU A 103 -34.80 27.45 27.69
C LEU A 103 -35.07 28.83 27.08
N LEU A 104 -34.35 29.20 26.02
CA LEU A 104 -34.59 30.47 25.32
C LEU A 104 -35.99 30.52 24.72
N ARG A 105 -36.48 29.43 24.12
CA ARG A 105 -37.86 29.36 23.61
C ARG A 105 -38.88 29.53 24.72
N ALA A 106 -38.69 28.87 25.87
CA ALA A 106 -39.57 29.01 27.02
C ALA A 106 -39.58 30.45 27.57
N LEU A 107 -38.41 31.10 27.66
CA LEU A 107 -38.31 32.50 28.07
C LEU A 107 -39.00 33.44 27.08
N HIS A 108 -38.82 33.22 25.78
CA HIS A 108 -39.47 34.00 24.73
C HIS A 108 -40.99 33.90 24.82
N SER A 109 -41.54 32.69 24.93
CA SER A 109 -42.99 32.50 25.09
C SER A 109 -43.54 33.16 26.35
N ARG A 110 -42.76 33.17 27.44
CA ARG A 110 -43.17 33.86 28.68
C ARG A 110 -43.16 35.38 28.50
N LEU A 111 -42.18 35.93 27.78
CA LEU A 111 -42.11 37.34 27.48
C LEU A 111 -43.27 37.77 26.58
N ASP A 112 -43.59 36.99 25.54
CA ASP A 112 -44.76 37.24 24.67
C ASP A 112 -46.06 37.26 25.48
N ALA A 113 -46.24 36.32 26.42
CA ALA A 113 -47.40 36.30 27.31
C ALA A 113 -47.48 37.52 28.25
N MET A 114 -46.35 38.20 28.51
CA MET A 114 -46.30 39.41 29.34
C MET A 114 -46.47 40.70 28.53
N VAL A 115 -46.39 40.66 27.20
CA VAL A 115 -46.69 41.80 26.33
C VAL A 115 -48.18 41.75 25.99
N PRO A 116 -49.05 42.53 26.67
CA PRO A 116 -50.46 42.57 26.29
C PRO A 116 -50.58 43.10 24.86
N SER A 117 -51.36 42.39 24.04
CA SER A 117 -51.76 42.87 22.72
C SER A 117 -52.40 44.25 22.86
N PRO A 118 -52.03 45.25 22.02
CA PRO A 118 -52.69 46.55 22.04
C PRO A 118 -54.19 46.34 21.83
N PRO A 119 -55.06 47.08 22.55
CA PRO A 119 -56.50 46.94 22.37
C PRO A 119 -56.85 47.25 20.91
N GLU A 120 -57.53 46.32 20.24
CA GLU A 120 -58.13 46.59 18.93
C GLU A 120 -59.18 47.71 19.12
N THR A 121 -59.00 48.80 18.38
CA THR A 121 -59.77 50.05 18.44
C THR A 121 -61.20 49.92 17.94
#